data_AF-C5NZV0-F1
#
_entry.id   AF-C5NZV0-F1
#
_cell.length_a   1.000
_cell.length_b   1.000
_cell.length_c   1.000
_cell.angle_alpha   90.00
_cell.angle_beta   90.00
_cell.angle_gamma   90.00
#
_symmetry.space_group_name_H-M   'P 1'
#
loop_
_entity.id
_entity.type
_entity.pdbx_description
1 polymer ?
#
loop_
_entity_poly.entity_id
_entity_poly.type
_entity_poly.pdbx_seq_one_letter_code
_entity_poly.pdbx_strand_id
1 'polypeptide(L)'
;MPPRPTIDESEITGTYLKGSGPGGQKINKTSSAVQLIHLPTNTVVKSQATRSRSQNRKIALQILAEKVELLQKGDESRAAIVAETKRKRKASMTKKSKRKYRALEEKKRREMEEAEIAREGEEEGRGEEADELPRR
;
A
#
# COMPACT_ATOMS: atom_id res chain seq x y z
N MET A 1 -15.67 -5.51 -6.52
CA MET A 1 -15.13 -5.85 -5.18
C MET A 1 -16.14 -6.75 -4.50
N PRO A 2 -15.72 -7.71 -3.66
CA PRO A 2 -16.69 -8.54 -2.94
C PRO A 2 -17.57 -7.67 -2.04
N PRO A 3 -18.86 -8.05 -1.86
CA PRO A 3 -19.80 -7.32 -1.01
C PRO A 3 -19.30 -7.30 0.45
N ARG A 4 -19.71 -6.29 1.22
CA ARG A 4 -19.35 -6.22 2.64
C ARG A 4 -20.16 -7.26 3.41
N PRO A 5 -19.53 -8.04 4.31
CA PRO A 5 -20.26 -8.93 5.20
C PRO A 5 -21.18 -8.10 6.10
N THR A 6 -22.45 -8.50 6.15
CA THR A 6 -23.45 -7.96 7.07
C THR A 6 -23.65 -8.95 8.20
N ILE A 7 -23.57 -8.48 9.45
CA ILE A 7 -23.92 -9.27 10.64
C ILE A 7 -25.26 -8.75 11.16
N ASP A 8 -26.15 -9.65 11.55
CA ASP A 8 -27.40 -9.32 12.22
C ASP A 8 -27.14 -8.67 13.58
N GLU A 9 -27.83 -7.55 13.85
CA GLU A 9 -27.63 -6.81 15.10
C GLU A 9 -28.06 -7.61 16.34
N SER A 10 -28.95 -8.60 16.19
CA SER A 10 -29.44 -9.45 17.29
C SER A 10 -28.36 -10.39 17.86
N GLU A 11 -27.30 -10.67 17.10
CA GLU A 11 -26.21 -11.56 17.54
C GLU A 11 -25.06 -10.81 18.22
N ILE A 12 -25.21 -9.49 18.39
CA ILE A 12 -24.15 -8.60 18.84
C ILE A 12 -24.49 -8.00 20.20
N THR A 13 -23.63 -8.25 21.18
CA THR A 13 -23.69 -7.57 22.48
C THR A 13 -22.67 -6.43 22.50
N GLY A 14 -23.13 -5.22 22.86
CA GLY A 14 -22.29 -4.02 22.87
C GLY A 14 -22.20 -3.37 24.25
N THR A 15 -20.98 -3.05 24.67
CA THR A 15 -20.69 -2.37 25.94
C THR A 15 -19.84 -1.12 25.68
N TYR A 16 -20.14 -0.03 26.39
CA TYR A 16 -19.35 1.19 26.33
C TYR A 16 -18.34 1.23 27.47
N LEU A 17 -17.09 1.51 27.13
CA LEU A 17 -15.97 1.57 28.07
C LEU A 17 -15.40 2.98 28.10
N LYS A 18 -14.75 3.32 29.20
CA LYS A 18 -13.88 4.50 29.26
C LYS A 18 -12.61 4.21 28.47
N GLY A 19 -12.08 5.23 27.79
CA GLY A 19 -10.81 5.10 27.10
C GLY A 19 -9.69 4.82 28.10
N SER A 20 -8.72 3.99 27.70
CA SER A 20 -7.52 3.73 28.48
C SER A 20 -6.29 4.21 27.69
N GLY A 21 -5.32 4.81 28.38
CA GLY A 21 -4.06 5.26 27.81
C GLY A 21 -3.66 6.69 28.23
N PRO A 22 -2.47 7.17 27.81
CA PRO A 22 -1.96 8.51 28.08
C PRO A 22 -2.70 9.59 27.26
N GLY A 23 -4.02 9.55 27.31
CA GLY A 23 -4.91 10.51 26.66
C GLY A 23 -5.23 11.69 27.56
N GLY A 24 -5.59 12.83 26.96
CA GLY A 24 -6.06 14.00 27.70
C GLY A 24 -7.36 13.74 28.48
N GLN A 25 -7.77 14.70 29.32
CA GLN A 25 -8.95 14.61 30.21
C GLN A 25 -10.21 14.05 29.54
N LYS A 26 -10.43 14.38 28.25
CA LYS A 26 -11.61 13.96 27.49
C LYS A 26 -11.68 12.44 27.27
N ILE A 27 -10.56 11.76 27.12
CA ILE A 27 -10.50 10.30 26.86
C ILE A 27 -10.83 9.51 28.13
N ASN A 28 -10.37 9.99 29.29
CA ASN A 28 -10.57 9.33 30.57
C ASN A 28 -11.97 9.61 31.15
N LYS A 29 -12.57 10.77 30.84
CA LYS A 29 -13.88 11.17 31.37
C LYS A 29 -15.05 10.63 30.53
N THR A 30 -14.92 10.55 29.21
CA THR A 30 -16.01 10.13 28.32
C THR A 30 -15.91 8.64 27.98
N SER A 31 -17.01 7.90 28.17
CA SER A 31 -17.16 6.50 27.74
C SER A 31 -17.38 6.38 26.23
N SER A 32 -16.39 6.82 25.45
CA SER A 32 -16.44 6.80 23.99
C SER A 32 -15.97 5.49 23.38
N ALA A 33 -15.20 4.68 24.11
CA ALA A 33 -14.71 3.39 23.61
C ALA A 33 -15.86 2.37 23.54
N VAL A 34 -15.89 1.58 22.47
CA VAL A 34 -16.93 0.57 22.25
C VAL A 34 -16.29 -0.82 22.22
N GLN A 35 -16.86 -1.74 22.98
CA GLN A 35 -16.58 -3.16 22.90
C GLN A 35 -17.80 -3.86 22.32
N LEU A 36 -17.63 -4.60 21.23
CA LEU A 36 -18.65 -5.45 20.64
C LEU A 36 -18.23 -6.91 20.75
N ILE A 37 -19.19 -7.77 21.02
CA ILE A 37 -19.03 -9.22 21.15
C ILE A 37 -20.05 -9.86 20.20
N HIS A 38 -19.56 -10.72 19.32
CA HIS A 38 -20.42 -11.58 18.50
C HIS A 38 -20.67 -12.89 19.25
N LEU A 39 -21.92 -13.17 19.59
CA LEU A 39 -22.30 -14.32 20.42
C LEU A 39 -21.96 -15.68 19.78
N PRO A 40 -22.27 -15.98 18.51
CA PRO A 40 -22.06 -17.33 17.99
C PRO A 40 -20.57 -17.64 17.73
N THR A 41 -19.73 -16.64 17.46
CA THR A 41 -18.28 -16.84 17.25
C THR A 41 -17.41 -16.42 18.44
N ASN A 42 -18.03 -15.96 19.54
CA ASN A 42 -17.36 -15.38 20.72
C ASN A 42 -16.25 -14.36 20.38
N THR A 43 -16.38 -13.67 19.25
CA THR A 43 -15.34 -12.75 18.77
C THR A 43 -15.52 -11.40 19.41
N VAL A 44 -14.47 -10.94 20.11
CA VAL A 44 -14.47 -9.65 20.79
C VAL A 44 -13.69 -8.62 19.99
N VAL A 45 -14.29 -7.46 19.77
CA VAL A 45 -13.67 -6.30 19.11
C VAL A 45 -13.81 -5.07 19.99
N LYS A 46 -12.71 -4.36 20.18
CA LYS A 46 -12.67 -3.07 20.87
C LYS A 46 -12.26 -1.99 19.86
N SER A 47 -12.94 -0.85 19.87
CA SER A 47 -12.60 0.29 19.01
C SER A 47 -12.63 1.60 19.79
N GLN A 48 -11.53 2.35 19.67
CA GLN A 48 -11.30 3.67 20.26
C GLN A 48 -10.64 4.59 19.22
N ALA A 49 -11.28 4.76 18.06
CA ALA A 49 -10.73 5.55 16.96
C ALA A 49 -11.06 7.05 17.11
N THR A 50 -12.24 7.39 17.63
CA THR A 50 -12.75 8.76 17.63
C THR A 50 -13.37 9.14 18.97
N ARG A 51 -13.69 10.44 19.14
CA ARG A 51 -14.41 10.95 20.31
C ARG A 51 -15.90 10.62 20.31
N SER A 52 -16.46 10.10 19.22
CA SER A 52 -17.89 9.86 19.05
C SER A 52 -18.23 8.38 19.22
N ARG A 53 -19.16 8.08 20.14
CA ARG A 53 -19.65 6.71 20.40
C ARG A 53 -20.24 6.05 19.16
N SER A 54 -21.04 6.78 18.38
CA SER A 54 -21.74 6.24 17.22
C SER A 54 -20.77 5.90 16.09
N GLN A 55 -19.73 6.73 15.92
CA GLN A 55 -18.69 6.48 14.94
C GLN A 55 -17.81 5.28 15.36
N ASN A 56 -17.47 5.18 16.64
CA ASN A 56 -16.76 4.02 17.16
C ASN A 56 -17.57 2.73 17.05
N ARG A 57 -18.91 2.76 17.25
CA ARG A 57 -19.80 1.60 17.02
C ARG A 57 -19.77 1.17 15.56
N LYS A 58 -19.89 2.10 14.61
CA LYS A 58 -19.84 1.79 13.16
C LYS A 58 -18.50 1.15 12.77
N ILE A 59 -17.39 1.68 13.29
CA ILE A 59 -16.05 1.14 13.03
C ILE A 59 -15.91 -0.25 13.65
N ALA A 60 -16.36 -0.44 14.90
CA ALA A 60 -16.33 -1.73 15.56
C ALA A 60 -17.15 -2.79 14.81
N LEU A 61 -18.34 -2.45 14.31
CA LEU A 61 -19.17 -3.33 13.49
C LEU A 61 -18.46 -3.75 12.20
N GLN A 62 -17.82 -2.82 11.50
CA GLN A 62 -17.05 -3.13 10.29
C GLN A 62 -15.91 -4.10 10.57
N ILE A 63 -15.15 -3.87 11.64
CA ILE A 63 -14.04 -4.74 12.04
C ILE A 63 -14.56 -6.11 12.48
N LEU A 64 -15.67 -6.16 13.21
CA LEU A 64 -16.29 -7.40 13.65
C LEU A 64 -16.75 -8.23 12.44
N ALA A 65 -17.41 -7.61 11.47
CA ALA A 65 -17.85 -8.25 10.23
C ALA A 65 -16.69 -8.82 9.43
N GLU A 66 -15.59 -8.08 9.30
CA GLU A 66 -14.38 -8.57 8.62
C GLU A 66 -13.74 -9.75 9.36
N LYS A 67 -13.69 -9.71 10.70
CA LYS A 67 -13.14 -10.84 11.50
C LYS A 67 -14.01 -12.08 11.43
N VAL A 68 -15.33 -11.93 11.54
CA VAL A 68 -16.27 -13.07 11.47
C VAL A 68 -16.21 -13.71 10.08
N GLU A 69 -16.20 -12.91 9.02
CA GLU A 69 -16.07 -13.42 7.66
C GLU A 69 -14.74 -14.16 7.47
N LEU A 70 -13.64 -13.63 8.01
CA LEU A 70 -12.34 -14.31 7.95
C LEU A 70 -12.35 -15.65 8.69
N LEU A 71 -13.03 -15.74 9.83
CA LEU A 71 -13.19 -16.99 10.57
C LEU A 71 -14.06 -18.02 9.82
N GLN A 72 -15.13 -17.57 9.16
CA GLN A 72 -16.06 -18.47 8.45
C GLN A 72 -15.54 -18.91 7.08
N LYS A 73 -14.92 -17.99 6.32
CA LYS A 73 -14.54 -18.21 4.91
C LYS A 73 -13.03 -18.32 4.67
N GLY A 74 -12.19 -17.98 5.65
CA GLY A 74 -10.74 -18.08 5.53
C GLY A 74 -10.17 -17.35 4.31
N ASP A 75 -9.62 -18.11 3.36
CA ASP A 75 -9.02 -17.63 2.11
C ASP A 75 -10.02 -17.05 1.11
N GLU A 76 -11.31 -17.39 1.21
CA GLU A 76 -12.38 -16.79 0.39
C GLU A 76 -12.90 -15.48 0.99
N SER A 77 -12.36 -15.06 2.15
CA SER A 77 -12.75 -13.81 2.76
C SER A 77 -12.45 -12.62 1.85
N ARG A 78 -13.30 -11.58 1.92
CA ARG A 78 -13.10 -10.33 1.18
C ARG A 78 -11.70 -9.77 1.39
N ALA A 79 -11.18 -9.87 2.62
CA ALA A 79 -9.85 -9.39 2.99
C ALA A 79 -8.74 -10.07 2.18
N ALA A 80 -8.80 -11.40 2.04
CA ALA A 80 -7.85 -12.18 1.25
C ALA A 80 -7.93 -11.83 -0.24
N ILE A 81 -9.13 -11.76 -0.81
CA ILE A 81 -9.35 -11.40 -2.23
C ILE A 81 -8.82 -9.98 -2.53
N VAL A 82 -9.11 -9.03 -1.65
CA VAL A 82 -8.64 -7.64 -1.80
C VAL A 82 -7.12 -7.58 -1.64
N ALA A 83 -6.54 -8.31 -0.69
CA ALA A 83 -5.10 -8.39 -0.49
C ALA A 83 -4.41 -8.98 -1.72
N GLU A 84 -4.94 -10.05 -2.29
CA GLU A 84 -4.42 -10.67 -3.51
C GLU A 84 -4.48 -9.69 -4.69
N THR A 85 -5.62 -9.02 -4.88
CA THR A 85 -5.79 -8.04 -5.97
C THR A 85 -4.79 -6.89 -5.84
N LYS A 86 -4.58 -6.39 -4.61
CA LYS A 86 -3.57 -5.36 -4.33
C LYS A 86 -2.15 -5.89 -4.60
N ARG A 87 -1.84 -7.12 -4.23
CA ARG A 87 -0.55 -7.77 -4.48
C ARG A 87 -0.28 -7.90 -5.98
N LYS A 88 -1.25 -8.38 -6.77
CA LYS A 88 -1.16 -8.49 -8.23
C LYS A 88 -0.93 -7.13 -8.89
N ARG A 89 -1.67 -6.09 -8.47
CA ARG A 89 -1.46 -4.71 -8.94
C ARG A 89 -0.06 -4.19 -8.61
N LYS A 90 0.41 -4.35 -7.36
CA LYS A 90 1.75 -3.92 -6.94
C LYS A 90 2.84 -4.63 -7.75
N ALA A 91 2.74 -5.95 -7.92
CA ALA A 91 3.69 -6.73 -8.71
C ALA A 91 3.75 -6.26 -10.18
N SER A 92 2.60 -5.98 -10.79
CA SER A 92 2.52 -5.44 -12.15
C SER A 92 3.19 -4.07 -12.25
N MET A 93 2.92 -3.17 -11.29
CA MET A 93 3.55 -1.84 -11.24
C MET A 93 5.07 -1.92 -11.07
N THR A 94 5.55 -2.78 -10.17
CA THR A 94 7.00 -2.99 -9.98
C THR A 94 7.65 -3.56 -11.25
N LYS A 95 7.00 -4.50 -11.94
CA LYS A 95 7.51 -5.06 -13.21
C LYS A 95 7.58 -4.01 -14.33
N LYS A 96 6.54 -3.18 -14.48
CA LYS A 96 6.53 -2.06 -15.44
C LYS A 96 7.62 -1.04 -15.12
N SER A 97 7.74 -0.66 -13.85
CA SER A 97 8.79 0.24 -13.37
C SER A 97 10.18 -0.30 -13.72
N LYS A 98 10.49 -1.55 -13.34
CA LYS A 98 11.78 -2.19 -13.63
C LYS A 98 12.10 -2.24 -15.12
N ARG A 99 11.11 -2.54 -15.98
CA ARG A 99 11.29 -2.52 -17.44
C ARG A 99 11.62 -1.12 -17.96
N LYS A 100 10.94 -0.09 -17.45
CA LYS A 100 11.18 1.32 -17.83
C LYS A 100 12.62 1.73 -17.48
N TYR A 101 13.06 1.49 -16.25
CA TYR A 101 14.41 1.88 -15.82
C TYR A 101 15.50 1.12 -16.58
N ARG A 102 15.32 -0.18 -16.84
CA ARG A 102 16.26 -0.97 -17.64
C ARG A 102 16.40 -0.44 -19.07
N ALA A 103 15.30 -0.06 -19.71
CA ALA A 103 15.33 0.51 -21.07
C ALA A 103 16.01 1.89 -21.10
N LEU A 104 15.83 2.71 -20.05
CA LEU A 104 16.51 4.00 -19.91
C LEU A 104 18.02 3.82 -19.71
N GLU A 105 18.44 2.86 -18.87
CA GLU A 105 19.87 2.53 -18.70
C GLU A 105 20.50 2.03 -20.00
N GLU A 106 19.82 1.16 -20.73
CA GLU A 106 20.34 0.65 -22.01
C GLU A 106 20.41 1.75 -23.07
N LYS A 107 19.39 2.60 -23.18
CA LYS A 107 19.43 3.75 -24.09
C LYS A 107 20.58 4.70 -23.71
N LYS A 108 20.72 5.00 -22.41
CA LYS A 108 21.82 5.84 -21.92
C LYS A 108 23.18 5.21 -22.22
N ARG A 109 23.32 3.88 -22.07
CA ARG A 109 24.56 3.18 -22.41
C ARG A 109 24.88 3.30 -23.90
N ARG A 110 23.89 3.08 -24.77
CA ARG A 110 24.06 3.25 -26.22
C ARG A 110 24.41 4.68 -26.60
N GLU A 111 23.73 5.68 -26.02
CA GLU A 111 24.07 7.10 -26.23
C GLU A 111 25.49 7.44 -25.74
N MET A 112 25.96 6.85 -24.64
CA MET A 112 27.34 7.05 -24.18
C MET A 112 28.37 6.38 -25.10
N GLU A 113 28.10 5.15 -25.53
CA GLU A 113 28.96 4.38 -26.45
C GLU A 113 29.04 5.09 -27.82
N GLU A 114 27.92 5.58 -28.35
CA GLU A 114 27.87 6.38 -29.57
C GLU A 114 28.62 7.71 -29.42
N ALA A 115 28.51 8.38 -28.27
CA ALA A 115 29.26 9.60 -27.97
C ALA A 115 30.75 9.37 -27.67
N GLU A 116 31.15 8.14 -27.34
CA GLU A 116 32.55 7.74 -27.17
C GLU A 116 33.17 7.48 -28.54
N ILE A 117 32.51 6.70 -29.39
CA ILE A 117 32.91 6.46 -30.78
C ILE A 117 33.02 7.77 -31.57
N ALA A 118 32.06 8.69 -31.40
CA ALA A 118 32.10 9.99 -32.05
C ALA A 118 33.30 10.85 -31.60
N ARG A 119 33.70 10.74 -30.32
CA ARG A 119 34.86 11.47 -29.79
C ARG A 119 36.18 10.88 -30.27
N GLU A 120 36.30 9.55 -30.36
CA GLU A 120 37.48 8.89 -30.92
C GLU A 120 37.65 9.20 -32.42
N GLY A 121 36.55 9.24 -33.19
CA GLY A 121 36.59 9.62 -34.61
C GLY A 121 36.97 11.09 -34.85
N GLU A 122 36.59 12.01 -33.95
CA GLU A 122 37.04 13.41 -34.01
C GLU A 122 38.53 13.56 -33.63
N GLU A 123 39.07 12.72 -32.74
CA GLU A 123 40.50 12.69 -32.40
C GLU A 123 41.36 12.16 -33.56
N GLU A 124 40.90 11.12 -34.28
CA GLU A 124 41.60 10.59 -35.47
C GLU A 124 41.59 11.59 -36.63
N GLY A 125 40.47 12.27 -36.89
CA GLY A 125 40.36 13.29 -37.95
C GLY A 125 41.23 14.54 -37.72
N ARG A 126 41.50 14.89 -36.46
CA ARG A 126 42.39 16.02 -36.11
C ARG A 126 43.88 15.68 -36.26
N GLY A 127 44.23 14.39 -36.25
CA GLY A 127 45.59 13.91 -36.48
C GLY A 127 46.01 13.95 -37.95
N GLU A 128 45.07 13.82 -38.90
CA GLU A 128 45.34 13.86 -40.33
C GLU A 128 45.48 15.31 -40.88
N GLU A 129 44.84 16.30 -40.27
CA GLU A 129 44.91 17.71 -40.71
C GLU A 129 46.23 18.42 -40.31
N ALA A 130 47.09 17.77 -39.51
CA ALA A 130 48.35 18.36 -39.03
C ALA A 130 49.57 18.11 -39.93
N ASP A 131 49.47 17.26 -40.96
CA ASP A 131 50.61 16.90 -41.84
C ASP A 131 50.56 17.56 -43.24
N GLU A 132 49.63 18.48 -43.50
CA GLU A 132 49.55 19.23 -44.76
C GLU A 132 49.95 20.71 -44.58
N LEU A 133 51.15 20.96 -44.05
CA LEU A 133 51.80 22.26 -44.17
C LEU A 133 52.48 22.36 -45.55
N PRO A 134 52.02 23.23 -46.47
CA PRO A 134 52.68 23.38 -47.76
C PRO A 134 54.08 23.95 -47.56
N ARG A 135 55.10 23.11 -47.79
CA ARG A 135 56.48 23.57 -47.92
C ARG A 135 56.63 24.34 -49.22
N ARG A 136 56.67 25.68 -49.16
CA ARG A 136 57.46 26.52 -50.07
C ARG A 136 57.51 27.97 -49.61
#